data_AF-A0A7Y5H9P4-F1
#
_entry.id   AF-A0A7Y5H9P4-F1
#
_cell.length_a   1.000
_cell.length_b   1.000
_cell.length_c   1.000
_cell.angle_alpha   90.00
_cell.angle_beta   90.00
_cell.angle_gamma   90.00
#
_symmetry.space_group_name_H-M   'P 1'
#
loop_
_entity.id
_entity.type
_entity.pdbx_description
1 polymer ?
#
loop_
_entity_poly.entity_id
_entity_poly.type
_entity_poly.pdbx_seq_one_letter_code
_entity_poly.pdbx_strand_id
1 'polypeptide(L)'
;MAENRFHELLGLPEEVTDPDYYQLLGVVRTEKDAALIETRFKERMTRVQHIENPRHKEFLEFLKGELKRARGILTDEARRAAYDRELSEERVQELRKVLSHMLVDGTLSSVAEISVITEGQNLGLEGTFIRQVVDEELKRAGARRVSANTNGQEQQAALNRKAQEVARQEQQARMAARIAEQRARMAESQMKAAEVQVQAVAAKARELHNRAKIAETDRRKAEQQVQAVARKARDAEAIARKAVTREHLAAAKVQMSEQERKKLEERFAEAEGKMQAFAEAAREEAEALREHGLKWNRLALCYASLCAALVAGAALPSMAPGAAESVRTRL
;
A
#
# COMPACT_ATOMS: atom_id res chain seq x y z
N MET A 1 80.12 33.68 13.63
CA MET A 1 80.66 32.37 13.18
C MET A 1 82.09 32.62 12.75
N ALA A 2 83.04 31.73 13.07
CA ALA A 2 84.41 31.90 12.59
C ALA A 2 84.39 31.76 11.06
N GLU A 3 84.69 32.85 10.33
CA GLU A 3 84.79 32.81 8.87
C GLU A 3 85.76 31.70 8.46
N ASN A 4 85.37 30.87 7.49
CA ASN A 4 86.20 29.78 7.01
C ASN A 4 87.39 30.35 6.23
N ARG A 5 88.50 30.62 6.94
CA ARG A 5 89.70 31.26 6.40
C ARG A 5 90.32 30.47 5.25
N PHE A 6 90.07 29.17 5.15
CA PHE A 6 90.53 28.35 4.02
C PHE A 6 89.79 28.68 2.73
N HIS A 7 88.50 29.01 2.79
CA HIS A 7 87.71 29.44 1.63
C HIS A 7 88.30 30.72 1.02
N GLU A 8 88.53 31.75 1.82
CA GLU A 8 89.06 33.03 1.34
C GLU A 8 90.47 32.89 0.74
N LEU A 9 91.36 32.17 1.42
CA LEU A 9 92.78 32.14 1.05
C LEU A 9 93.08 31.12 -0.05
N LEU A 10 92.43 29.97 -0.05
CA LEU A 10 92.68 28.88 -1.00
C LEU A 10 91.55 28.70 -2.04
N GLY A 11 90.39 29.32 -1.86
CA GLY A 11 89.22 29.09 -2.73
C GLY A 11 88.63 27.69 -2.57
N LEU A 12 88.74 27.09 -1.38
CA LEU A 12 88.04 25.83 -1.05
C LEU A 12 86.55 26.10 -0.81
N PRO A 13 85.64 25.14 -1.02
CA PRO A 13 84.22 25.33 -0.69
C PRO A 13 84.01 25.73 0.78
N GLU A 14 83.01 26.57 1.06
CA GLU A 14 82.77 27.10 2.41
C GLU A 14 82.41 25.99 3.41
N GLU A 15 81.87 24.87 2.92
CA GLU A 15 81.48 23.70 3.69
C GLU A 15 82.69 22.94 4.29
N VAL A 16 83.90 23.14 3.73
CA VAL A 16 85.11 22.41 4.17
C VAL A 16 85.80 23.19 5.29
N THR A 17 85.48 22.87 6.55
CA THR A 17 86.06 23.53 7.72
C THR A 17 87.46 23.03 8.10
N ASP A 18 87.74 21.76 7.80
CA ASP A 18 89.02 21.11 8.08
C ASP A 18 89.54 20.37 6.83
N PRO A 19 90.29 21.05 5.95
CA PRO A 19 90.71 20.48 4.67
C PRO A 19 91.82 19.43 4.85
N ASP A 20 91.68 18.30 4.17
CA ASP A 20 92.72 17.27 4.13
C ASP A 20 93.95 17.72 3.30
N TYR A 21 95.07 17.01 3.41
CA TYR A 21 96.29 17.35 2.68
C TYR A 21 96.14 17.33 1.16
N TYR A 22 95.20 16.56 0.63
CA TYR A 22 94.89 16.54 -0.80
C TYR A 22 94.15 17.82 -1.21
N GLN A 23 93.17 18.24 -0.42
CA GLN A 23 92.38 19.46 -0.60
C GLN A 23 93.24 20.72 -0.45
N LEU A 24 94.14 20.76 0.54
CA LEU A 24 95.07 21.89 0.74
C LEU A 24 95.94 22.14 -0.51
N LEU A 25 96.42 21.07 -1.14
CA LEU A 25 97.22 21.17 -2.37
C LEU A 25 96.37 21.26 -3.63
N GLY A 26 95.09 20.90 -3.57
CA GLY A 26 94.21 20.84 -4.74
C GLY A 26 94.54 19.68 -5.67
N VAL A 27 94.92 18.53 -5.12
CA VAL A 27 95.19 17.29 -5.85
C VAL A 27 94.10 16.25 -5.56
N VAL A 28 93.85 15.36 -6.52
CA VAL A 28 92.91 14.24 -6.34
C VAL A 28 93.61 13.13 -5.55
N ARG A 29 92.88 12.44 -4.66
CA ARG A 29 93.44 11.36 -3.81
C ARG A 29 94.05 10.21 -4.59
N THR A 30 93.62 9.99 -5.84
CA THR A 30 94.16 8.97 -6.73
C THR A 30 95.49 9.37 -7.40
N GLU A 31 95.84 10.64 -7.36
CA GLU A 31 97.00 11.18 -8.07
C GLU A 31 98.29 10.84 -7.33
N LYS A 32 99.20 10.11 -7.97
CA LYS A 32 100.46 9.65 -7.36
C LYS A 32 101.71 10.30 -7.96
N ASP A 33 101.55 11.14 -8.98
CA ASP A 33 102.69 11.81 -9.59
C ASP A 33 103.30 12.88 -8.67
N ALA A 34 104.52 12.62 -8.20
CA ALA A 34 105.30 13.53 -7.37
C ALA A 34 105.58 14.87 -8.06
N ALA A 35 105.74 14.89 -9.38
CA ALA A 35 106.01 16.13 -10.13
C ALA A 35 104.78 17.03 -10.17
N LEU A 36 103.59 16.45 -10.33
CA LEU A 36 102.33 17.17 -10.27
C LEU A 36 102.06 17.72 -8.86
N ILE A 37 102.30 16.93 -7.82
CA ILE A 37 102.20 17.37 -6.41
C ILE A 37 103.12 18.56 -6.15
N GLU A 38 104.37 18.50 -6.63
CA GLU A 38 105.33 19.60 -6.51
C GLU A 38 104.85 20.87 -7.21
N THR A 39 104.28 20.73 -8.41
CA THR A 39 103.76 21.84 -9.20
C THR A 39 102.60 22.52 -8.48
N ARG A 40 101.63 21.74 -7.98
CA ARG A 40 100.49 22.25 -7.19
C ARG A 40 100.93 22.91 -5.90
N PHE A 41 101.90 22.34 -5.19
CA PHE A 41 102.48 22.95 -4.01
C PHE A 41 103.05 24.34 -4.31
N LYS A 42 103.83 24.48 -5.39
CA LYS A 42 104.40 25.78 -5.79
C LYS A 42 103.31 26.79 -6.12
N GLU A 43 102.32 26.42 -6.92
CA GLU A 43 101.17 27.28 -7.25
C GLU A 43 100.46 27.79 -5.99
N ARG A 44 100.12 26.88 -5.07
CA ARG A 44 99.44 27.20 -3.80
C ARG A 44 100.30 28.07 -2.89
N MET A 45 101.58 27.74 -2.77
CA MET A 45 102.55 28.49 -1.96
C MET A 45 102.72 29.92 -2.49
N THR A 46 102.90 30.07 -3.80
CA THR A 46 102.99 31.37 -4.46
C THR A 46 101.73 32.18 -4.22
N ARG A 47 100.53 31.60 -4.38
CA ARG A 47 99.27 32.31 -4.08
C ARG A 47 99.22 32.79 -2.63
N VAL A 48 99.52 31.94 -1.66
CA VAL A 48 99.52 32.30 -0.23
C VAL A 48 100.56 33.37 0.09
N GLN A 49 101.71 33.39 -0.59
CA GLN A 49 102.74 34.42 -0.41
C GLN A 49 102.33 35.79 -0.95
N HIS A 50 101.51 35.85 -2.00
CA HIS A 50 101.02 37.12 -2.58
C HIS A 50 99.91 37.77 -1.73
N ILE A 51 99.38 37.08 -0.72
CA ILE A 51 98.34 37.62 0.16
C ILE A 51 99.00 38.45 1.26
N GLU A 52 99.00 39.77 1.08
CA GLU A 52 99.51 40.74 2.06
C GLU A 52 98.35 41.28 2.93
N ASN A 53 97.79 40.43 3.79
CA ASN A 53 96.76 40.85 4.75
C ASN A 53 97.26 40.72 6.20
N PRO A 54 97.48 41.82 6.93
CA PRO A 54 98.01 41.77 8.30
C PRO A 54 97.07 41.07 9.29
N ARG A 55 95.75 41.00 9.00
CA ARG A 55 94.76 40.31 9.84
C ARG A 55 94.94 38.80 9.88
N HIS A 56 95.54 38.21 8.83
CA HIS A 56 95.72 36.75 8.73
C HIS A 56 97.18 36.33 8.86
N LYS A 57 98.09 37.21 9.29
CA LYS A 57 99.54 36.93 9.31
C LYS A 57 99.89 35.60 9.99
N GLU A 58 99.40 35.37 11.20
CA GLU A 58 99.65 34.13 11.95
C GLU A 58 99.11 32.89 11.23
N PHE A 59 97.91 33.02 10.66
CA PHE A 59 97.27 31.93 9.92
C PHE A 59 97.96 31.64 8.58
N LEU A 60 98.47 32.66 7.89
CA LEU A 60 99.26 32.49 6.66
C LEU A 60 100.57 31.74 6.94
N GLU A 61 101.25 32.02 8.06
CA GLU A 61 102.44 31.27 8.47
C GLU A 61 102.10 29.82 8.84
N PHE A 62 101.00 29.60 9.57
CA PHE A 62 100.48 28.26 9.84
C PHE A 62 100.20 27.50 8.52
N LEU A 63 99.49 28.14 7.59
CA LEU A 63 99.10 27.54 6.31
C LEU A 63 100.32 27.21 5.44
N LYS A 64 101.35 28.07 5.41
CA LYS A 64 102.63 27.75 4.74
C LYS A 64 103.28 26.52 5.36
N GLY A 65 103.18 26.35 6.68
CA GLY A 65 103.63 25.17 7.40
C GLY A 65 102.87 23.90 6.97
N GLU A 66 101.54 23.97 6.92
CA GLU A 66 100.69 22.86 6.48
C GLU A 66 100.95 22.46 5.03
N LEU A 67 101.08 23.43 4.11
CA LEU A 67 101.40 23.14 2.71
C LEU A 67 102.73 22.40 2.56
N LYS A 68 103.75 22.77 3.37
CA LYS A 68 105.04 22.07 3.38
C LYS A 68 104.91 20.66 3.95
N ARG A 69 104.12 20.46 5.00
CA ARG A 69 103.82 19.13 5.56
C ARG A 69 103.09 18.25 4.56
N ALA A 70 102.02 18.76 3.96
CA ALA A 70 101.22 18.08 2.95
C ALA A 70 102.11 17.60 1.78
N ARG A 71 102.96 18.48 1.24
CA ARG A 71 103.95 18.10 0.21
C ARG A 71 104.85 16.96 0.68
N GLY A 72 105.46 17.09 1.86
CA GLY A 72 106.39 16.08 2.38
C GLY A 72 105.74 14.72 2.63
N ILE A 73 104.45 14.70 3.01
CA ILE A 73 103.70 13.47 3.26
C ILE A 73 103.22 12.85 1.95
N LEU A 74 102.67 13.64 1.02
CA LEU A 74 102.10 13.11 -0.22
C LEU A 74 103.15 12.68 -1.26
N THR A 75 104.36 13.24 -1.22
CA THR A 75 105.46 12.85 -2.10
C THR A 75 106.15 11.55 -1.66
N ASP A 76 106.12 11.21 -0.37
CA ASP A 76 106.67 9.96 0.17
C ASP A 76 105.57 8.89 0.23
N GLU A 77 105.71 7.82 -0.54
CA GLU A 77 104.69 6.76 -0.67
C GLU A 77 104.35 6.09 0.68
N ALA A 78 105.34 5.87 1.54
CA ALA A 78 105.12 5.21 2.83
C ALA A 78 104.37 6.12 3.80
N ARG A 79 104.73 7.41 3.85
CA ARG A 79 104.04 8.41 4.67
C ARG A 79 102.63 8.68 4.16
N ARG A 80 102.44 8.74 2.85
CA ARG A 80 101.13 8.87 2.22
C ARG A 80 100.22 7.70 2.57
N ALA A 81 100.72 6.47 2.45
CA ALA A 81 99.93 5.29 2.80
C ALA A 81 99.53 5.26 4.28
N ALA A 82 100.41 5.71 5.19
CA ALA A 82 100.07 5.86 6.60
C ALA A 82 98.98 6.91 6.81
N TYR A 83 99.11 8.08 6.17
CA TYR A 83 98.13 9.16 6.23
C TYR A 83 96.77 8.74 5.64
N ASP A 84 96.76 8.00 4.52
CA ASP A 84 95.52 7.50 3.91
C ASP A 84 94.78 6.54 4.84
N ARG A 85 95.50 5.73 5.63
CA ARG A 85 94.90 4.87 6.65
C ARG A 85 94.28 5.70 7.78
N GLU A 86 95.03 6.63 8.37
CA GLU A 86 94.53 7.52 9.43
C GLU A 86 93.27 8.26 8.97
N LEU A 87 93.32 8.86 7.79
CA LEU A 87 92.20 9.59 7.21
C LEU A 87 90.99 8.69 6.92
N SER A 88 91.21 7.43 6.51
CA SER A 88 90.13 6.46 6.35
C SER A 88 89.50 6.06 7.69
N GLU A 89 90.30 5.91 8.74
CA GLU A 89 89.83 5.56 10.08
C GLU A 89 88.99 6.69 10.69
N GLU A 90 89.42 7.95 10.57
CA GLU A 90 88.65 9.11 11.01
C GLU A 90 87.29 9.19 10.30
N ARG A 91 87.28 9.03 8.97
CA ARG A 91 86.04 9.04 8.17
C ARG A 91 85.09 7.90 8.56
N VAL A 92 85.64 6.72 8.87
CA VAL A 92 84.85 5.59 9.38
C VAL A 92 84.25 5.93 10.74
N GLN A 93 85.00 6.59 11.63
CA GLN A 93 84.49 7.01 12.93
C GLN A 93 83.35 8.03 12.79
N GLU A 94 83.46 9.00 11.89
CA GLU A 94 82.37 9.94 11.62
C GLU A 94 81.14 9.24 11.05
N LEU A 95 81.32 8.34 10.08
CA LEU A 95 80.22 7.54 9.55
C LEU A 95 79.53 6.68 10.63
N ARG A 96 80.31 6.11 11.56
CA ARG A 96 79.80 5.37 12.72
C ARG A 96 78.96 6.25 13.65
N LYS A 97 79.32 7.53 13.84
CA LYS A 97 78.50 8.47 14.61
C LYS A 97 77.14 8.67 13.94
N VAL A 98 77.13 8.94 12.63
CA VAL A 98 75.89 9.09 11.84
C VAL A 98 75.03 7.83 11.95
N LEU A 99 75.63 6.65 11.76
CA LEU A 99 74.95 5.37 11.89
C LEU A 99 74.37 5.14 13.27
N SER A 100 75.10 5.47 14.34
CA SER A 100 74.61 5.26 15.71
C SER A 100 73.33 6.06 16.01
N HIS A 101 73.19 7.26 15.43
CA HIS A 101 71.96 8.05 15.51
C HIS A 101 70.81 7.46 14.71
N MET A 102 71.09 6.81 13.57
CA MET A 102 70.06 6.22 12.71
C MET A 102 69.62 4.83 13.18
N LEU A 103 70.43 4.14 13.98
CA LEU A 103 70.17 2.79 14.48
C LEU A 103 69.50 2.76 15.87
N VAL A 104 69.00 3.89 16.38
CA VAL A 104 68.31 3.98 17.69
C VAL A 104 67.13 3.02 17.78
N ASP A 105 66.40 2.81 16.68
CA ASP A 105 65.21 1.95 16.63
C ASP A 105 65.54 0.47 16.34
N GLY A 106 66.82 0.10 16.25
CA GLY A 106 67.25 -1.27 15.95
C GLY A 106 66.92 -1.74 14.52
N THR A 107 66.48 -0.83 13.64
CA THR A 107 66.22 -1.14 12.23
C THR A 107 66.82 -0.09 11.32
N LEU A 108 67.40 -0.52 10.20
CA LEU A 108 67.84 0.36 9.13
C LEU A 108 66.90 0.18 7.95
N SER A 109 66.09 1.20 7.65
CA SER A 109 65.26 1.20 6.46
C SER A 109 66.12 1.32 5.21
N SER A 110 65.65 0.82 4.06
CA SER A 110 66.38 0.95 2.80
C SER A 110 66.64 2.41 2.40
N VAL A 111 65.76 3.34 2.79
CA VAL A 111 65.94 4.78 2.53
C VAL A 111 67.04 5.35 3.41
N ALA A 112 67.04 5.01 4.70
CA ALA A 112 68.10 5.40 5.63
C ALA A 112 69.46 4.85 5.19
N GLU A 113 69.51 3.61 4.69
CA GLU A 113 70.75 3.02 4.17
C GLU A 113 71.31 3.81 2.98
N ILE A 114 70.45 4.27 2.05
CA ILE A 114 70.87 5.12 0.92
C ILE A 114 71.44 6.46 1.43
N SER A 115 70.83 7.07 2.43
CA SER A 115 71.34 8.30 3.05
C SER A 115 72.71 8.08 3.69
N VAL A 116 72.91 6.98 4.42
CA VAL A 116 74.21 6.63 5.01
C VAL A 116 75.27 6.40 3.93
N ILE A 117 74.92 5.71 2.84
CA ILE A 117 75.84 5.48 1.72
C ILE A 117 76.23 6.81 1.08
N THR A 118 75.27 7.71 0.89
CA THR A 118 75.51 9.04 0.32
C THR A 118 76.43 9.86 1.22
N GLU A 119 76.19 9.84 2.53
CA GLU A 119 77.02 10.55 3.50
C GLU A 119 78.44 9.97 3.57
N GLY A 120 78.59 8.65 3.56
CA GLY A 120 79.91 8.01 3.46
C GLY A 120 80.67 8.38 2.19
N GLN A 121 79.96 8.56 1.06
CA GLN A 121 80.56 9.03 -0.19
C GLN A 121 80.99 10.50 -0.12
N ASN A 122 80.22 11.35 0.56
CA ASN A 122 80.59 12.74 0.83
C ASN A 122 81.84 12.82 1.71
N LEU A 123 81.98 11.90 2.67
CA LEU A 123 83.20 11.69 3.44
C LEU A 123 84.34 11.09 2.60
N GLY A 124 84.14 10.77 1.32
CA GLY A 124 85.15 10.24 0.41
C GLY A 124 85.56 8.79 0.68
N LEU A 125 84.66 7.99 1.26
CA LEU A 125 84.81 6.54 1.39
C LEU A 125 84.26 5.83 0.13
N GLU A 126 84.80 4.64 -0.17
CA GLU A 126 84.33 3.83 -1.28
C GLU A 126 82.99 3.14 -0.95
N GLY A 127 82.08 3.04 -1.93
CA GLY A 127 80.75 2.45 -1.74
C GLY A 127 80.75 1.01 -1.22
N THR A 128 81.74 0.19 -1.62
CA THR A 128 81.91 -1.19 -1.14
C THR A 128 82.31 -1.22 0.33
N PHE A 129 83.26 -0.36 0.72
CA PHE A 129 83.75 -0.23 2.08
C PHE A 129 82.69 0.35 3.03
N ILE A 130 81.92 1.35 2.58
CA ILE A 130 80.79 1.90 3.36
C ILE A 130 79.80 0.79 3.72
N ARG A 131 79.45 -0.08 2.77
CA ARG A 131 78.54 -1.21 3.02
C ARG A 131 79.09 -2.19 4.05
N GLN A 132 80.40 -2.46 4.03
CA GLN A 132 81.06 -3.30 5.04
C GLN A 132 80.95 -2.67 6.43
N VAL A 133 81.23 -1.37 6.55
CA VAL A 133 81.10 -0.63 7.83
C VAL A 133 79.65 -0.65 8.31
N VAL A 134 78.68 -0.44 7.42
CA VAL A 134 77.25 -0.54 7.74
C VAL A 134 76.89 -1.93 8.26
N ASP A 135 77.37 -3.00 7.62
CA ASP A 135 77.12 -4.38 8.05
C ASP A 135 77.75 -4.70 9.41
N GLU A 136 78.97 -4.23 9.65
CA GLU A 136 79.64 -4.36 10.94
C GLU A 136 78.87 -3.64 12.05
N GLU A 137 78.41 -2.42 11.81
CA GLU A 137 77.67 -1.64 12.80
C GLU A 137 76.26 -2.18 13.03
N LEU A 138 75.57 -2.68 12.00
CA LEU A 138 74.31 -3.39 12.14
C LEU A 138 74.48 -4.63 13.04
N LYS A 139 75.53 -5.41 12.80
CA LYS A 139 75.86 -6.59 13.61
C LYS A 139 76.21 -6.20 15.05
N ARG A 140 76.98 -5.12 15.24
CA ARG A 140 77.36 -4.60 16.56
C ARG A 140 76.17 -4.08 17.36
N ALA A 141 75.24 -3.38 16.71
CA ALA A 141 74.04 -2.83 17.33
C ALA A 141 72.90 -3.86 17.49
N GLY A 142 73.03 -5.06 16.92
CA GLY A 142 71.94 -6.06 16.87
C GLY A 142 70.77 -5.62 15.99
N ALA A 143 71.01 -4.67 15.08
CA ALA A 143 69.99 -4.08 14.22
C ALA A 143 69.76 -4.93 12.95
N ARG A 144 68.59 -4.77 12.34
CA ARG A 144 68.21 -5.49 11.10
C ARG A 144 67.91 -4.52 9.95
N ARG A 145 68.31 -4.89 8.73
CA ARG A 145 67.88 -4.19 7.51
C ARG A 145 66.42 -4.50 7.24
N VAL A 146 65.58 -3.47 7.12
CA VAL A 146 64.18 -3.61 6.72
C VAL A 146 64.08 -3.24 5.26
N SER A 147 63.92 -4.25 4.40
CA SER A 147 63.65 -4.02 2.98
C SER A 147 62.28 -3.39 2.83
N ALA A 148 62.19 -2.23 2.19
CA ALA A 148 60.92 -1.55 1.93
C ALA A 148 59.96 -2.38 1.06
N ASN A 149 60.44 -3.42 0.37
CA ASN A 149 59.65 -4.18 -0.59
C ASN A 149 58.65 -5.17 0.02
N THR A 150 58.85 -5.66 1.25
CA THR A 150 57.95 -6.67 1.83
C THR A 150 56.65 -6.08 2.38
N ASN A 151 56.67 -4.87 2.91
CA ASN A 151 55.46 -4.29 3.53
C ASN A 151 54.53 -3.62 2.52
N GLY A 152 55.07 -3.03 1.45
CA GLY A 152 54.26 -2.35 0.42
C GLY A 152 53.44 -3.31 -0.45
N GLN A 153 53.99 -4.47 -0.79
CA GLN A 153 53.30 -5.46 -1.63
C GLN A 153 52.14 -6.13 -0.88
N GLU A 154 52.29 -6.43 0.40
CA GLU A 154 51.23 -7.01 1.21
C GLU A 154 50.10 -6.03 1.50
N GLN A 155 50.42 -4.75 1.78
CA GLN A 155 49.41 -3.71 1.94
C GLN A 155 48.63 -3.46 0.64
N GLN A 156 49.30 -3.42 -0.51
CA GLN A 156 48.63 -3.25 -1.79
C GLN A 156 47.75 -4.46 -2.14
N ALA A 157 48.19 -5.67 -1.84
CA ALA A 157 47.39 -6.89 -2.03
C ALA A 157 46.14 -6.90 -1.12
N ALA A 158 46.26 -6.45 0.12
CA ALA A 158 45.13 -6.34 1.06
C ALA A 158 44.10 -5.30 0.60
N LEU A 159 44.56 -4.14 0.10
CA LEU A 159 43.70 -3.11 -0.47
C LEU A 159 42.96 -3.61 -1.71
N ASN A 160 43.64 -4.32 -2.60
CA ASN A 160 43.02 -4.90 -3.80
C ASN A 160 41.97 -5.96 -3.44
N ARG A 161 42.19 -6.78 -2.41
CA ARG A 161 41.19 -7.75 -1.92
C ARG A 161 39.94 -7.05 -1.38
N LYS A 162 40.10 -6.03 -0.54
CA LYS A 162 38.96 -5.23 -0.04
C LYS A 162 38.19 -4.56 -1.17
N ALA A 163 38.88 -3.99 -2.15
CA ALA A 163 38.24 -3.36 -3.31
C ALA A 163 37.41 -4.38 -4.12
N GLN A 164 37.93 -5.60 -4.31
CA GLN A 164 37.19 -6.67 -4.99
C GLN A 164 35.98 -7.16 -4.20
N GLU A 165 36.07 -7.22 -2.87
CA GLU A 165 34.94 -7.58 -2.00
C GLU A 165 33.82 -6.54 -2.06
N VAL A 166 34.16 -5.25 -1.97
CA VAL A 166 33.19 -4.16 -2.11
C VAL A 166 32.52 -4.19 -3.48
N ALA A 167 33.30 -4.38 -4.56
CA ALA A 167 32.74 -4.50 -5.91
C ALA A 167 31.78 -5.71 -6.05
N ARG A 168 32.09 -6.85 -5.42
CA ARG A 168 31.20 -8.02 -5.40
C ARG A 168 29.91 -7.72 -4.61
N GLN A 169 30.01 -7.08 -3.45
CA GLN A 169 28.85 -6.70 -2.64
C GLN A 169 27.95 -5.71 -3.39
N GLU A 170 28.52 -4.72 -4.08
CA GLU A 170 27.76 -3.80 -4.91
C GLU A 170 27.06 -4.51 -6.07
N GLN A 171 27.72 -5.45 -6.73
CA GLN A 171 27.09 -6.26 -7.79
C GLN A 171 25.93 -7.11 -7.25
N GLN A 172 26.10 -7.74 -6.09
CA GLN A 172 25.05 -8.50 -5.42
C GLN A 172 23.87 -7.61 -5.02
N ALA A 173 24.13 -6.43 -4.46
CA ALA A 173 23.10 -5.45 -4.09
C ALA A 173 22.33 -4.95 -5.33
N ARG A 174 23.01 -4.66 -6.44
CA ARG A 174 22.37 -4.28 -7.72
C ARG A 174 21.50 -5.40 -8.28
N MET A 175 21.95 -6.66 -8.19
CA MET A 175 21.15 -7.81 -8.62
C MET A 175 19.92 -8.00 -7.74
N ALA A 176 20.06 -7.90 -6.41
CA ALA A 176 18.95 -7.97 -5.46
C ALA A 176 17.92 -6.85 -5.69
N ALA A 177 18.38 -5.63 -5.95
CA ALA A 177 17.50 -4.49 -6.26
C ALA A 177 16.68 -4.72 -7.54
N ARG A 178 17.29 -5.28 -8.60
CA ARG A 178 16.55 -5.66 -9.83
C ARG A 178 15.49 -6.72 -9.57
N ILE A 179 15.80 -7.73 -8.76
CA ILE A 179 14.83 -8.78 -8.40
C ILE A 179 13.67 -8.17 -7.59
N ALA A 180 13.97 -7.27 -6.65
CA ALA A 180 12.94 -6.58 -5.87
C ALA A 180 12.05 -5.71 -6.76
N GLU A 181 12.62 -4.97 -7.71
CA GLU A 181 11.87 -4.17 -8.68
C GLU A 181 10.95 -5.03 -9.56
N GLN A 182 11.44 -6.17 -10.06
CA GLN A 182 10.60 -7.10 -10.82
C GLN A 182 9.43 -7.65 -9.99
N ARG A 183 9.68 -8.00 -8.73
CA ARG A 183 8.61 -8.45 -7.81
C ARG A 183 7.59 -7.36 -7.56
N ALA A 184 8.01 -6.10 -7.39
CA ALA A 184 7.11 -4.97 -7.23
C ALA A 184 6.22 -4.76 -8.47
N ARG A 185 6.79 -4.83 -9.69
CA ARG A 185 6.03 -4.76 -10.94
C ARG A 185 5.03 -5.90 -11.09
N MET A 186 5.42 -7.13 -10.71
CA MET A 186 4.52 -8.28 -10.71
C MET A 186 3.37 -8.08 -9.71
N ALA A 187 3.66 -7.62 -8.49
CA ALA A 187 2.64 -7.32 -7.49
C ALA A 187 1.68 -6.22 -7.95
N GLU A 188 2.19 -5.14 -8.55
CA GLU A 188 1.36 -4.07 -9.12
C GLU A 188 0.44 -4.61 -10.23
N SER A 189 0.96 -5.46 -11.11
CA SER A 189 0.14 -6.10 -12.16
C SER A 189 -0.95 -7.01 -11.59
N GLN A 190 -0.67 -7.73 -10.50
CA GLN A 190 -1.64 -8.57 -9.79
C GLN A 190 -2.70 -7.72 -9.09
N MET A 191 -2.33 -6.61 -8.47
CA MET A 191 -3.29 -5.67 -7.86
C MET A 191 -4.21 -5.06 -8.92
N LYS A 192 -3.68 -4.63 -10.06
CA LYS A 192 -4.48 -4.13 -11.20
C LYS A 192 -5.43 -5.20 -11.73
N ALA A 193 -4.98 -6.45 -11.86
CA ALA A 193 -5.84 -7.56 -12.27
C ALA A 193 -6.96 -7.83 -11.24
N ALA A 194 -6.65 -7.80 -9.94
CA ALA A 194 -7.62 -7.95 -8.87
C ALA A 194 -8.65 -6.80 -8.87
N GLU A 195 -8.22 -5.56 -9.12
CA GLU A 195 -9.11 -4.41 -9.23
C GLU A 195 -10.12 -4.58 -10.38
N VAL A 196 -9.65 -5.03 -11.56
CA VAL A 196 -10.54 -5.33 -12.70
C VAL A 196 -11.55 -6.42 -12.34
N GLN A 197 -11.13 -7.46 -11.60
CA GLN A 197 -12.06 -8.51 -11.14
C GLN A 197 -13.11 -7.96 -10.17
N VAL A 198 -12.72 -7.10 -9.22
CA VAL A 198 -13.65 -6.45 -8.29
C VAL A 198 -14.64 -5.56 -9.03
N GLN A 199 -14.18 -4.79 -10.02
CA GLN A 199 -15.05 -3.97 -10.87
C GLN A 199 -16.03 -4.83 -11.68
N ALA A 200 -15.60 -5.98 -12.22
CA ALA A 200 -16.47 -6.91 -12.93
C ALA A 200 -17.55 -7.52 -12.01
N VAL A 201 -17.17 -7.92 -10.78
CA VAL A 201 -18.12 -8.42 -9.77
C VAL A 201 -19.12 -7.33 -9.38
N ALA A 202 -18.66 -6.10 -9.17
CA ALA A 202 -19.52 -4.96 -8.86
C ALA A 202 -20.51 -4.65 -10.00
N ALA A 203 -20.07 -4.71 -11.26
CA ALA A 203 -20.93 -4.54 -12.42
C ALA A 203 -22.02 -5.62 -12.48
N LYS A 204 -21.64 -6.89 -12.28
CA LYS A 204 -22.60 -8.00 -12.22
C LYS A 204 -23.60 -7.87 -11.07
N ALA A 205 -23.16 -7.39 -9.90
CA ALA A 205 -24.05 -7.12 -8.77
C ALA A 205 -25.07 -6.02 -9.09
N ARG A 206 -24.66 -4.94 -9.79
CA ARG A 206 -25.57 -3.89 -10.26
C ARG A 206 -26.60 -4.43 -11.27
N GLU A 207 -26.17 -5.30 -12.19
CA GLU A 207 -27.07 -5.95 -13.13
C GLU A 207 -28.13 -6.80 -12.41
N LEU A 208 -27.70 -7.65 -11.45
CA LEU A 208 -28.61 -8.46 -10.65
C LEU A 208 -29.57 -7.60 -9.83
N HIS A 209 -29.11 -6.49 -9.25
CA HIS A 209 -29.96 -5.55 -8.54
C HIS A 209 -31.03 -4.93 -9.45
N ASN A 210 -30.64 -4.52 -10.66
CA ASN A 210 -31.59 -3.97 -11.64
C ASN A 210 -32.62 -5.02 -12.09
N ARG A 211 -32.18 -6.26 -12.34
CA ARG A 211 -33.08 -7.39 -12.63
C ARG A 211 -34.07 -7.64 -11.49
N ALA A 212 -33.60 -7.61 -10.25
CA ALA A 212 -34.47 -7.77 -9.07
C ALA A 212 -35.50 -6.64 -8.96
N LYS A 213 -35.11 -5.38 -9.22
CA LYS A 213 -36.04 -4.25 -9.27
C LYS A 213 -37.12 -4.43 -10.34
N ILE A 214 -36.75 -4.85 -11.56
CA ILE A 214 -37.70 -5.13 -12.63
C ILE A 214 -38.68 -6.23 -12.19
N ALA A 215 -38.16 -7.35 -11.67
CA ALA A 215 -38.99 -8.44 -11.16
C ALA A 215 -39.94 -8.00 -10.04
N GLU A 216 -39.51 -7.10 -9.14
CA GLU A 216 -40.37 -6.53 -8.11
C GLU A 216 -41.49 -5.67 -8.73
N THR A 217 -41.18 -4.84 -9.73
CA THR A 217 -42.21 -4.04 -10.42
C THR A 217 -43.22 -4.91 -11.16
N ASP A 218 -42.78 -6.01 -11.77
CA ASP A 218 -43.66 -6.94 -12.45
C ASP A 218 -44.53 -7.72 -11.45
N ARG A 219 -43.97 -8.11 -10.30
CA ARG A 219 -44.73 -8.69 -9.19
C ARG A 219 -45.82 -7.75 -8.70
N ARG A 220 -45.52 -6.46 -8.51
CA ARG A 220 -46.52 -5.45 -8.10
C ARG A 220 -47.62 -5.28 -9.15
N LYS A 221 -47.28 -5.27 -10.45
CA LYS A 221 -48.28 -5.22 -11.54
C LYS A 221 -49.17 -6.46 -11.53
N ALA A 222 -48.59 -7.65 -11.35
CA ALA A 222 -49.35 -8.89 -11.24
C ALA A 222 -50.29 -8.88 -10.02
N GLU A 223 -49.82 -8.42 -8.86
CA GLU A 223 -50.66 -8.23 -7.66
C GLU A 223 -51.82 -7.26 -7.92
N GLN A 224 -51.58 -6.13 -8.59
CA GLN A 224 -52.63 -5.18 -8.98
C GLN A 224 -53.66 -5.80 -9.94
N GLN A 225 -53.20 -6.60 -10.91
CA GLN A 225 -54.09 -7.34 -11.81
C GLN A 225 -54.96 -8.34 -11.04
N VAL A 226 -54.37 -9.11 -10.12
CA VAL A 226 -55.10 -10.05 -9.27
C VAL A 226 -56.14 -9.31 -8.42
N GLN A 227 -55.78 -8.16 -7.82
CA GLN A 227 -56.72 -7.34 -7.07
C GLN A 227 -57.87 -6.80 -7.95
N ALA A 228 -57.57 -6.38 -9.18
CA ALA A 228 -58.59 -5.92 -10.13
C ALA A 228 -59.55 -7.05 -10.52
N VAL A 229 -59.04 -8.25 -10.78
CA VAL A 229 -59.86 -9.44 -11.05
C VAL A 229 -60.71 -9.79 -9.82
N ALA A 230 -60.14 -9.76 -8.61
CA ALA A 230 -60.87 -10.01 -7.38
C ALA A 230 -62.00 -9.00 -7.14
N ARG A 231 -61.78 -7.70 -7.44
CA ARG A 231 -62.84 -6.68 -7.38
C ARG A 231 -63.96 -6.97 -8.36
N LYS A 232 -63.63 -7.26 -9.62
CA LYS A 232 -64.62 -7.65 -10.65
C LYS A 232 -65.42 -8.89 -10.23
N ALA A 233 -64.77 -9.88 -9.61
CA ALA A 233 -65.43 -11.06 -9.09
C ALA A 233 -66.42 -10.74 -7.96
N ARG A 234 -66.04 -9.86 -7.02
CA ARG A 234 -66.95 -9.38 -5.96
C ARG A 234 -68.13 -8.59 -6.52
N ASP A 235 -67.90 -7.75 -7.52
CA ASP A 235 -68.96 -7.00 -8.18
C ASP A 235 -69.93 -7.94 -8.90
N ALA A 236 -69.41 -8.95 -9.61
CA ALA A 236 -70.21 -10.00 -10.26
C ALA A 236 -71.01 -10.81 -9.23
N GLU A 237 -70.42 -11.18 -8.10
CA GLU A 237 -71.10 -11.84 -6.99
C GLU A 237 -72.22 -10.96 -6.41
N ALA A 238 -71.98 -9.66 -6.22
CA ALA A 238 -72.99 -8.73 -5.75
C ALA A 238 -74.15 -8.57 -6.74
N ILE A 239 -73.87 -8.56 -8.04
CA ILE A 239 -74.89 -8.57 -9.10
C ILE A 239 -75.69 -9.87 -9.05
N ALA A 240 -75.03 -11.02 -8.93
CA ALA A 240 -75.69 -12.32 -8.81
C ALA A 240 -76.58 -12.39 -7.56
N ARG A 241 -76.11 -11.91 -6.40
CA ARG A 241 -76.93 -11.80 -5.17
C ARG A 241 -78.16 -10.92 -5.40
N LYS A 242 -78.02 -9.77 -6.06
CA LYS A 242 -79.17 -8.92 -6.42
C LYS A 242 -80.14 -9.62 -7.36
N ALA A 243 -79.66 -10.39 -8.34
CA ALA A 243 -80.51 -11.17 -9.24
C ALA A 243 -81.32 -12.22 -8.46
N VAL A 244 -80.67 -12.98 -7.58
CA VAL A 244 -81.34 -13.96 -6.69
C VAL A 244 -82.39 -13.28 -5.80
N THR A 245 -82.10 -12.11 -5.22
CA THR A 245 -83.12 -11.37 -4.44
C THR A 245 -84.30 -10.90 -5.29
N ARG A 246 -84.09 -10.54 -6.56
CA ARG A 246 -85.17 -10.17 -7.49
C ARG A 246 -86.03 -11.37 -7.85
N GLU A 247 -85.41 -12.54 -8.07
CA GLU A 247 -86.12 -13.80 -8.29
C GLU A 247 -86.96 -14.19 -7.07
N HIS A 248 -86.40 -14.12 -5.86
CA HIS A 248 -87.16 -14.36 -4.63
C HIS A 248 -88.33 -13.38 -4.46
N LEU A 249 -88.12 -12.09 -4.75
CA LEU A 249 -89.18 -11.10 -4.70
C LEU A 249 -90.27 -11.36 -5.75
N ALA A 250 -89.88 -11.77 -6.97
CA ALA A 250 -90.81 -12.17 -8.02
C ALA A 250 -91.60 -13.42 -7.61
N ALA A 251 -90.95 -14.44 -7.07
CA ALA A 251 -91.59 -15.64 -6.54
C ALA A 251 -92.56 -15.31 -5.40
N ALA A 252 -92.17 -14.43 -4.47
CA ALA A 252 -93.05 -13.97 -3.40
C ALA A 252 -94.28 -13.22 -3.94
N LYS A 253 -94.13 -12.38 -4.97
CA LYS A 253 -95.26 -11.72 -5.64
C LYS A 253 -96.21 -12.72 -6.29
N VAL A 254 -95.68 -13.76 -6.94
CA VAL A 254 -96.48 -14.85 -7.52
C VAL A 254 -97.26 -15.56 -6.42
N GLN A 255 -96.61 -15.96 -5.32
CA GLN A 255 -97.29 -16.58 -4.18
C GLN A 255 -98.38 -15.69 -3.56
N MET A 256 -98.13 -14.39 -3.42
CA MET A 256 -99.15 -13.44 -2.94
C MET A 256 -100.35 -13.38 -3.90
N SER A 257 -100.11 -13.33 -5.21
CA SER A 257 -101.20 -13.36 -6.21
C SER A 257 -101.95 -14.68 -6.23
N GLU A 258 -101.27 -15.82 -6.00
CA GLU A 258 -101.91 -17.13 -5.85
C GLU A 258 -102.76 -17.20 -4.58
N GLN A 259 -102.28 -16.65 -3.46
CA GLN A 259 -103.07 -16.55 -2.23
C GLN A 259 -104.29 -15.65 -2.40
N GLU A 260 -104.16 -14.52 -3.10
CA GLU A 260 -105.29 -13.65 -3.44
C GLU A 260 -106.30 -14.37 -4.34
N ARG A 261 -105.82 -15.09 -5.36
CA ARG A 261 -106.67 -15.89 -6.23
C ARG A 261 -107.39 -16.98 -5.45
N LYS A 262 -106.72 -17.67 -4.53
CA LYS A 262 -107.32 -18.68 -3.66
C LYS A 262 -108.39 -18.08 -2.75
N LYS A 263 -108.12 -16.91 -2.13
CA LYS A 263 -109.13 -16.18 -1.35
C LYS A 263 -110.33 -15.77 -2.20
N LEU A 264 -110.10 -15.35 -3.44
CA LEU A 264 -111.19 -15.03 -4.37
C LEU A 264 -111.99 -16.29 -4.73
N GLU A 265 -111.32 -17.41 -5.03
CA GLU A 265 -111.97 -18.72 -5.26
C GLU A 265 -112.81 -19.15 -4.05
N GLU A 266 -112.29 -19.02 -2.82
CA GLU A 266 -113.03 -19.29 -1.58
C GLU A 266 -114.26 -18.37 -1.44
N ARG A 267 -114.12 -17.06 -1.72
CA ARG A 267 -115.24 -16.11 -1.71
C ARG A 267 -116.28 -16.39 -2.80
N PHE A 268 -115.84 -16.82 -3.98
CA PHE A 268 -116.71 -17.24 -5.06
C PHE A 268 -117.47 -18.50 -4.67
N ALA A 269 -116.81 -19.50 -4.08
CA ALA A 269 -117.44 -20.71 -3.57
C ALA A 269 -118.44 -20.39 -2.44
N GLU A 270 -118.11 -19.46 -1.53
CA GLU A 270 -119.03 -18.99 -0.49
C GLU A 270 -120.24 -18.27 -1.10
N ALA A 271 -120.04 -17.44 -2.13
CA ALA A 271 -121.10 -16.75 -2.85
C ALA A 271 -121.99 -17.72 -3.65
N GLU A 272 -121.40 -18.73 -4.30
CA GLU A 272 -122.13 -19.81 -4.95
C GLU A 272 -122.93 -20.62 -3.93
N GLY A 273 -122.35 -20.96 -2.79
CA GLY A 273 -123.05 -21.64 -1.69
C GLY A 273 -124.22 -20.80 -1.16
N LYS A 274 -124.04 -19.48 -0.99
CA LYS A 274 -125.13 -18.56 -0.64
C LYS A 274 -126.20 -18.47 -1.72
N MET A 275 -125.83 -18.45 -3.00
CA MET A 275 -126.80 -18.47 -4.10
C MET A 275 -127.56 -19.79 -4.17
N GLN A 276 -126.90 -20.93 -3.94
CA GLN A 276 -127.56 -22.23 -3.85
C GLN A 276 -128.51 -22.30 -2.66
N ALA A 277 -128.09 -21.81 -1.49
CA ALA A 277 -128.96 -21.71 -0.32
C ALA A 277 -130.14 -20.76 -0.55
N PHE A 278 -129.94 -19.63 -1.25
CA PHE A 278 -131.04 -18.75 -1.68
C PHE A 278 -131.96 -19.44 -2.68
N ALA A 279 -131.41 -20.23 -3.62
CA ALA A 279 -132.19 -20.99 -4.59
C ALA A 279 -132.99 -22.12 -3.92
N GLU A 280 -132.42 -22.77 -2.90
CA GLU A 280 -133.11 -23.76 -2.07
C GLU A 280 -134.18 -23.11 -1.21
N ALA A 281 -133.88 -22.00 -0.53
CA ALA A 281 -134.88 -21.22 0.21
C ALA A 281 -136.01 -20.72 -0.71
N ALA A 282 -135.68 -20.29 -1.93
CA ALA A 282 -136.69 -19.91 -2.93
C ALA A 282 -137.49 -21.12 -3.44
N ARG A 283 -136.90 -22.32 -3.51
CA ARG A 283 -137.62 -23.57 -3.80
C ARG A 283 -138.52 -23.96 -2.65
N GLU A 284 -138.06 -23.89 -1.41
CA GLU A 284 -138.85 -24.14 -0.20
C GLU A 284 -139.99 -23.13 -0.08
N GLU A 285 -139.75 -21.86 -0.39
CA GLU A 285 -140.77 -20.82 -0.40
C GLU A 285 -141.76 -21.04 -1.56
N ALA A 286 -141.29 -21.46 -2.73
CA ALA A 286 -142.15 -21.87 -3.84
C ALA A 286 -142.96 -23.13 -3.50
N GLU A 287 -142.40 -24.09 -2.75
CA GLU A 287 -143.10 -25.27 -2.25
C GLU A 287 -144.10 -24.90 -1.15
N ALA A 288 -143.75 -24.00 -0.24
CA ALA A 288 -144.64 -23.45 0.77
C ALA A 288 -145.80 -22.65 0.13
N LEU A 289 -145.54 -21.92 -0.96
CA LEU A 289 -146.56 -21.26 -1.77
C LEU A 289 -147.40 -22.28 -2.56
N ARG A 290 -146.81 -23.40 -3.00
CA ARG A 290 -147.57 -24.53 -3.58
C ARG A 290 -148.48 -25.18 -2.54
N GLU A 291 -147.98 -25.39 -1.33
CA GLU A 291 -148.76 -25.89 -0.19
C GLU A 291 -149.84 -24.90 0.24
N HIS A 292 -149.55 -23.60 0.23
CA HIS A 292 -150.56 -22.56 0.46
C HIS A 292 -151.58 -22.51 -0.67
N GLY A 293 -151.18 -22.68 -1.93
CA GLY A 293 -152.08 -22.84 -3.07
C GLY A 293 -152.95 -24.10 -2.95
N LEU A 294 -152.40 -25.20 -2.45
CA LEU A 294 -153.12 -26.45 -2.15
C LEU A 294 -154.07 -26.28 -0.95
N LYS A 295 -153.70 -25.48 0.06
CA LYS A 295 -154.56 -25.11 1.20
C LYS A 295 -155.70 -24.17 0.77
N TRP A 296 -155.46 -23.23 -0.15
CA TRP A 296 -156.51 -22.42 -0.75
C TRP A 296 -157.44 -23.23 -1.66
N ASN A 297 -156.93 -24.24 -2.38
CA ASN A 297 -157.77 -25.17 -3.13
C ASN A 297 -158.61 -26.08 -2.22
N ARG A 298 -158.06 -26.52 -1.08
CA ARG A 298 -158.83 -27.24 -0.05
C ARG A 298 -159.84 -26.34 0.67
N LEU A 299 -159.53 -25.07 0.91
CA LEU A 299 -160.47 -24.08 1.45
C LEU A 299 -161.56 -23.71 0.44
N ALA A 300 -161.25 -23.63 -0.86
CA ALA A 300 -162.24 -23.43 -1.91
C ALA A 300 -163.19 -24.63 -2.05
N LEU A 301 -162.67 -25.85 -1.92
CA LEU A 301 -163.48 -27.08 -1.88
C LEU A 301 -164.32 -27.18 -0.59
N CYS A 302 -163.80 -26.72 0.56
CA CYS A 302 -164.57 -26.62 1.81
C CYS A 302 -165.61 -25.48 1.77
N TYR A 303 -165.35 -24.36 1.10
CA TYR A 303 -166.30 -23.25 0.95
C TYR A 303 -167.43 -23.63 -0.02
N ALA A 304 -167.13 -24.37 -1.10
CA ALA A 304 -168.16 -24.96 -1.96
C ALA A 304 -169.03 -25.99 -1.22
N SER A 305 -168.45 -26.75 -0.27
CA SER A 305 -169.20 -27.66 0.61
C SER A 305 -169.99 -26.95 1.71
N LEU A 306 -169.54 -25.80 2.22
CA LEU A 306 -170.24 -25.03 3.25
C LEU A 306 -171.38 -24.18 2.66
N CYS A 307 -171.23 -23.65 1.45
CA CYS A 307 -172.29 -22.92 0.75
C CYS A 307 -173.49 -23.83 0.37
N ALA A 308 -173.27 -25.14 0.21
CA ALA A 308 -174.36 -26.10 0.04
C ALA A 308 -175.14 -26.40 1.34
N ALA A 309 -174.58 -26.11 2.52
CA ALA A 309 -175.21 -26.39 3.81
C ALA A 309 -175.92 -25.17 4.45
N LEU A 310 -175.68 -23.96 3.95
CA LEU A 310 -176.19 -22.69 4.53
C LEU A 310 -177.36 -22.06 3.74
N VAL A 311 -178.08 -22.88 2.95
CA VAL A 311 -179.44 -22.59 2.45
C VAL A 311 -180.53 -23.07 3.45
N ALA A 312 -180.16 -23.77 4.52
CA ALA A 312 -181.04 -24.06 5.66
C ALA A 312 -180.65 -23.14 6.84
N GLY A 313 -181.31 -21.98 6.89
CA GLY A 313 -180.91 -20.87 7.76
C GLY A 313 -181.15 -21.07 9.26
N ALA A 314 -180.35 -20.36 10.06
CA ALA A 314 -180.77 -19.76 11.33
C ALA A 314 -179.73 -18.73 11.82
N ALA A 315 -180.21 -17.48 11.93
CA ALA A 315 -179.98 -16.46 12.96
C ALA A 315 -178.54 -16.04 13.39
N LEU A 316 -178.27 -14.75 13.13
CA LEU A 316 -177.32 -13.83 13.77
C LEU A 316 -177.42 -13.79 15.31
N PRO A 317 -176.33 -13.42 16.03
CA PRO A 317 -176.20 -12.02 16.50
C PRO A 317 -174.73 -11.51 16.48
N SER A 318 -174.48 -10.26 16.06
CA SER A 318 -174.31 -9.05 16.90
C SER A 318 -172.86 -8.67 17.23
N MET A 319 -172.45 -7.59 16.55
CA MET A 319 -171.40 -6.58 16.79
C MET A 319 -170.58 -6.58 18.10
N ALA A 320 -169.26 -6.34 17.99
CA ALA A 320 -168.58 -5.12 18.50
C ALA A 320 -167.07 -5.07 18.11
N PRO A 321 -166.43 -3.87 18.08
CA PRO A 321 -165.18 -3.58 17.34
C PRO A 321 -163.99 -3.15 18.24
N GLY A 322 -162.78 -3.04 17.66
CA GLY A 322 -161.63 -2.32 18.23
C GLY A 322 -160.29 -2.93 17.81
N ALA A 323 -159.57 -2.33 16.85
CA ALA A 323 -158.53 -1.30 17.05
C ALA A 323 -157.13 -1.95 17.10
N ALA A 324 -156.31 -1.76 16.05
CA ALA A 324 -155.13 -0.85 16.03
C ALA A 324 -153.89 -1.51 16.70
N GLU A 325 -152.66 -1.49 16.20
CA GLU A 325 -151.96 -0.49 15.41
C GLU A 325 -150.57 -1.03 15.00
N SER A 326 -150.11 -0.58 13.81
CA SER A 326 -148.76 -0.07 13.48
C SER A 326 -147.50 -0.91 13.80
N VAL A 327 -146.75 -1.45 12.82
CA VAL A 327 -145.88 -0.78 11.80
C VAL A 327 -144.65 -0.06 12.39
N ARG A 328 -143.43 -0.56 12.08
CA ARG A 328 -142.27 0.20 11.50
C ARG A 328 -140.95 -0.61 11.49
N THR A 329 -140.44 -0.94 10.29
CA THR A 329 -139.27 -0.37 9.53
C THR A 329 -137.90 -0.95 9.91
N ARG A 330 -137.19 -1.62 8.98
CA ARG A 330 -136.20 -1.09 7.99
C ARG A 330 -135.05 -0.34 8.69
N LEU A 331 -133.77 -0.69 8.50
CA LEU A 331 -133.01 -1.00 7.29
C LEU A 331 -131.95 -2.07 7.54
#